data_AF-A0A0B1SID5-F1
#
_entry.id   AF-A0A0B1SID5-F1
#
_cell.length_a   1.000
_cell.length_b   1.000
_cell.length_c   1.000
_cell.angle_alpha   90.00
_cell.angle_beta   90.00
_cell.angle_gamma   90.00
#
_symmetry.space_group_name_H-M   'P 1'
#
loop_
_entity.id
_entity.type
_entity.pdbx_description
1 polymer ?
#
loop_
_entity_poly.entity_id
_entity_poly.type
_entity_poly.pdbx_seq_one_letter_code
_entity_poly.pdbx_strand_id
1 'polypeptide(L)'
;MFCEAVFLAAISSLPNVSHFQLSGLRHGEQITTSSTSCNSKKLEVISAETPLRERALCKFEYILNYNPRRLPAALTEVKCSCDRPNPRLVGKRIFECEHLRYQVITLYLLQKLIF
;
A
#
# COMPACT_ATOMS: atom_id res chain seq x y z
N MET A 1 -13.78 -7.50 4.52
CA MET A 1 -13.44 -6.08 4.77
C MET A 1 -12.12 -5.82 4.09
N PHE A 2 -11.97 -4.74 3.34
CA PHE A 2 -10.88 -4.66 2.36
C PHE A 2 -9.67 -3.84 2.82
N CYS A 3 -8.47 -4.31 2.49
CA CYS A 3 -7.23 -3.52 2.51
C CYS A 3 -7.13 -2.78 1.18
N GLU A 4 -7.13 -1.45 1.22
CA GLU A 4 -7.20 -0.62 0.02
C GLU A 4 -5.92 0.18 -0.19
N ALA A 5 -5.36 0.07 -1.39
CA ALA A 5 -4.42 1.06 -1.90
C ALA A 5 -5.23 2.15 -2.60
N VAL A 6 -5.22 3.36 -2.07
CA VAL A 6 -5.67 4.51 -2.85
C VAL A 6 -4.62 4.76 -3.92
N PHE A 7 -5.01 4.68 -5.19
CA PHE A 7 -4.15 4.86 -6.37
C PHE A 7 -3.57 6.28 -6.55
N LEU A 8 -3.55 7.11 -5.49
CA LEU A 8 -3.19 8.52 -5.52
C LEU A 8 -1.68 8.81 -5.49
N ALA A 9 -0.81 7.83 -5.77
CA ALA A 9 0.61 8.11 -5.88
C ALA A 9 1.27 7.29 -6.98
N ALA A 10 1.16 7.78 -8.23
CA ALA A 10 2.39 7.96 -8.96
C ALA A 10 3.27 8.94 -8.14
N ILE A 11 4.04 8.42 -7.20
CA ILE A 11 5.20 9.07 -6.55
C ILE A 11 4.89 10.31 -5.66
N SER A 12 3.72 10.95 -5.74
CA SER A 12 3.49 12.30 -5.18
C SER A 12 3.04 12.41 -3.72
N SER A 13 2.72 11.31 -3.01
CA SER A 13 2.15 11.40 -1.65
C SER A 13 2.67 10.38 -0.63
N LEU A 14 3.85 9.79 -0.87
CA LEU A 14 4.59 9.14 0.21
C LEU A 14 5.41 10.21 0.95
N PRO A 15 5.26 10.37 2.28
CA PRO A 15 5.84 11.47 3.05
C PRO A 15 7.39 11.46 3.15
N ASN A 16 8.07 10.67 2.33
CA ASN A 16 9.53 10.62 2.20
C ASN A 16 10.03 10.48 0.75
N VAL A 17 9.17 10.67 -0.27
CA VAL A 17 9.53 10.44 -1.69
C VAL A 17 9.58 11.75 -2.48
N SER A 18 9.92 12.87 -1.84
CA SER A 18 10.09 14.16 -2.53
C SER A 18 11.47 14.35 -3.17
N HIS A 19 12.41 13.40 -3.03
CA HIS A 19 13.73 13.48 -3.67
C HIS A 19 14.42 12.09 -3.83
N PHE A 20 13.68 11.04 -4.16
CA PHE A 20 14.29 9.70 -4.29
C PHE A 20 14.81 9.43 -5.69
N GLN A 21 16.14 9.32 -5.77
CA GLN A 21 16.85 8.61 -6.83
C GLN A 21 16.16 7.25 -7.07
N LEU A 22 15.57 7.10 -8.26
CA LEU A 22 14.96 5.85 -8.75
C LEU A 22 15.92 4.64 -8.69
N SER A 23 17.22 4.90 -8.50
CA SER A 23 18.35 3.98 -8.51
C SER A 23 18.39 2.96 -7.37
N GLY A 24 17.59 3.15 -6.31
CA GLY A 24 17.63 2.29 -5.11
C GLY A 24 16.40 1.41 -4.88
N LEU A 25 15.31 1.66 -5.62
CA LEU A 25 14.00 1.04 -5.34
C LEU A 25 13.97 -0.43 -5.77
N ARG A 26 13.60 -1.31 -4.83
CA ARG A 26 13.51 -2.76 -5.09
C ARG A 26 12.08 -3.22 -5.15
N HIS A 27 11.79 -4.11 -6.09
CA HIS A 27 10.52 -4.81 -6.12
C HIS A 27 10.34 -5.62 -4.82
N GLY A 28 9.16 -5.53 -4.21
CA GLY A 28 8.82 -6.16 -2.94
C GLY A 28 9.22 -5.35 -1.70
N GLU A 29 9.84 -4.17 -1.86
CA GLU A 29 10.23 -3.33 -0.74
C GLU A 29 9.01 -2.76 -0.01
N GLN A 30 9.02 -2.85 1.33
CA GLN A 30 8.01 -2.23 2.17
C GLN A 30 8.29 -0.73 2.24
N ILE A 31 7.33 0.08 1.81
CA ILE A 31 7.52 1.53 1.74
C ILE A 31 7.08 2.22 3.05
N THR A 32 6.36 1.52 3.93
CA THR A 32 5.85 2.06 5.19
C THR A 32 6.10 1.13 6.36
N THR A 33 6.76 1.64 7.40
CA THR A 33 7.21 0.86 8.58
C THR A 33 6.29 0.98 9.80
N SER A 34 5.34 1.92 9.84
CA SER A 34 4.74 2.39 11.10
C SER A 34 3.37 1.81 11.49
N SER A 35 2.78 0.81 10.80
CA SER A 35 1.44 0.27 11.18
C SER A 35 1.33 -1.25 11.29
N THR A 36 2.45 -1.96 11.41
CA THR A 36 2.54 -3.42 11.26
C THR A 36 1.79 -4.23 12.33
N SER A 37 1.26 -3.60 13.39
CA SER A 37 0.62 -4.32 14.48
C SER A 37 -0.90 -4.48 14.28
N CYS A 38 -1.35 -5.73 14.12
CA CYS A 38 -2.77 -6.12 14.05
C CYS A 38 -3.59 -5.70 15.28
N ASN A 39 -2.92 -5.59 16.43
CA ASN A 39 -3.52 -5.27 17.72
C ASN A 39 -3.41 -3.79 18.08
N SER A 40 -3.27 -2.93 17.07
CA SER A 40 -3.18 -1.48 17.30
C SER A 40 -4.42 -0.96 18.03
N LYS A 41 -4.18 -0.05 18.98
CA LYS A 41 -5.23 0.57 19.80
C LYS A 41 -6.21 1.36 18.92
N LYS A 42 -7.44 1.50 19.39
CA LYS A 42 -8.42 2.41 18.79
C LYS A 42 -7.81 3.82 18.81
N LEU A 43 -7.75 4.47 17.65
CA LEU A 43 -7.40 5.89 17.58
C LEU A 43 -8.57 6.68 18.18
N GLU A 44 -8.30 7.50 19.18
CA GLU A 44 -9.33 8.32 19.84
C GLU A 44 -9.76 9.51 18.97
N VAL A 45 -8.86 10.00 18.12
CA VAL A 45 -9.12 11.08 17.16
C VAL A 45 -8.78 10.60 15.76
N ILE A 46 -9.79 10.58 14.88
CA ILE A 46 -9.64 10.30 13.45
C ILE A 46 -9.71 11.64 12.73
N SER A 47 -8.59 12.10 12.18
CA SER A 47 -8.54 13.30 11.34
C SER A 47 -8.34 12.93 9.87
N ALA A 48 -8.62 13.87 8.97
CA ALA A 48 -8.39 13.68 7.54
C ALA A 48 -6.90 13.47 7.21
N GLU A 49 -6.02 14.03 8.04
CA GLU A 49 -4.56 13.97 7.93
C GLU A 49 -3.99 12.64 8.44
N THR A 50 -4.75 11.87 9.22
CA THR A 50 -4.31 10.55 9.67
C THR A 50 -4.28 9.60 8.47
N PRO A 51 -3.16 8.91 8.19
CA PRO A 51 -3.06 8.03 7.03
C PRO A 51 -4.14 6.94 7.01
N LEU A 52 -4.64 6.58 5.82
CA LEU A 52 -5.66 5.53 5.66
C LEU A 52 -5.23 4.22 6.32
N ARG A 53 -3.94 3.88 6.17
CA ARG A 53 -3.28 2.70 6.75
C ARG A 53 -3.47 2.59 8.28
N GLU A 54 -3.46 3.73 8.97
CA GLU A 54 -3.60 3.80 10.42
C GLU A 54 -5.06 3.80 10.88
N ARG A 55 -5.99 4.26 10.03
CA ARG A 55 -7.42 4.29 10.36
C ARG A 55 -8.20 3.05 9.90
N ALA A 56 -7.67 2.30 8.94
CA ALA A 56 -8.30 1.08 8.45
C ALA A 56 -8.46 0.05 9.58
N LEU A 57 -9.60 -0.66 9.56
CA LEU A 57 -9.87 -1.77 10.49
C LEU A 57 -8.98 -2.98 10.17
N CYS A 58 -8.81 -3.27 8.88
CA CYS A 58 -7.78 -4.19 8.39
C CYS A 58 -6.48 -3.41 8.20
N LYS A 59 -5.49 -3.65 9.08
CA LYS A 59 -4.17 -3.04 8.92
C LYS A 59 -3.47 -3.66 7.70
N PHE A 60 -2.74 -2.82 7.00
CA PHE A 60 -2.03 -3.22 5.78
C PHE A 60 -0.74 -2.42 5.65
N GLU A 61 0.09 -2.85 4.70
CA GLU A 61 1.37 -2.25 4.38
C GLU A 61 1.45 -1.98 2.88
N TYR A 62 2.14 -0.89 2.52
CA TYR A 62 2.43 -0.62 1.11
C TYR A 62 3.70 -1.36 0.70
N ILE A 63 3.57 -2.16 -0.35
CA ILE A 63 4.65 -2.91 -0.97
C ILE A 63 4.92 -2.33 -2.36
N LEU A 64 6.19 -2.12 -2.69
CA LEU A 64 6.57 -1.56 -3.96
C LEU A 64 6.61 -2.65 -5.06
N ASN A 65 5.74 -2.54 -6.04
CA ASN A 65 5.89 -3.25 -7.31
C ASN A 65 6.67 -2.40 -8.30
N TYR A 66 7.99 -2.57 -8.31
CA TYR A 66 8.89 -1.87 -9.23
C TYR A 66 9.21 -2.70 -10.48
N ASN A 67 9.13 -2.08 -11.66
CA ASN A 67 9.60 -2.61 -12.93
C ASN A 67 10.13 -1.45 -13.81
N PRO A 68 11.44 -1.34 -14.05
CA PRO A 68 12.02 -0.22 -14.80
C PRO A 68 11.65 -0.20 -16.29
N ARG A 69 11.08 -1.29 -16.82
CA ARG A 69 10.60 -1.39 -18.22
C ARG A 69 9.12 -1.07 -18.38
N ARG A 70 8.43 -0.71 -17.29
CA ARG A 70 7.00 -0.42 -17.27
C ARG A 70 6.77 1.06 -16.96
N LEU A 71 5.69 1.63 -17.49
CA LEU A 71 5.20 2.95 -17.13
C LEU A 71 3.82 2.82 -16.46
N PRO A 72 3.67 3.32 -15.21
CA PRO A 72 4.72 3.82 -14.33
C PRO A 72 5.64 2.68 -13.83
N ALA A 73 6.91 3.01 -13.57
CA ALA A 73 7.91 2.03 -13.16
C ALA A 73 7.65 1.52 -11.73
N ALA A 74 7.17 2.41 -10.86
CA ALA A 74 6.77 2.09 -9.49
C ALA A 74 5.24 2.03 -9.40
N LEU A 75 4.71 0.92 -8.91
CA LEU A 75 3.33 0.78 -8.48
C LEU A 75 3.32 0.42 -6.99
N THR A 76 2.38 0.97 -6.23
CA THR A 76 2.18 0.60 -4.83
C THR A 76 1.10 -0.47 -4.73
N GLU A 77 1.44 -1.61 -4.17
CA GLU A 77 0.50 -2.67 -3.81
C GLU A 77 0.24 -2.65 -2.31
N VAL A 78 -0.83 -3.32 -1.89
CA VAL A 78 -1.13 -3.52 -0.47
C VAL A 78 -0.95 -4.96 -0.08
N LYS A 79 -0.41 -5.17 1.11
CA LYS A 79 -0.42 -6.45 1.81
C LYS A 79 -1.14 -6.29 3.13
N CYS A 80 -2.25 -7.02 3.32
CA CYS A 80 -2.91 -7.07 4.62
C CYS A 80 -1.94 -7.64 5.66
N SER A 81 -1.84 -6.99 6.82
CA SER A 81 -0.98 -7.44 7.92
C SER A 81 -1.61 -8.58 8.71
N CYS A 82 -2.93 -8.77 8.60
CA CYS A 82 -3.74 -9.64 9.43
C CYS A 82 -4.86 -10.28 8.60
N ASP A 83 -5.24 -11.51 8.93
CA ASP A 83 -6.40 -12.17 8.32
C ASP A 83 -7.73 -11.62 8.86
N ARG A 84 -7.74 -11.10 10.09
CA ARG A 84 -8.94 -10.56 10.75
C ARG A 84 -8.63 -9.24 11.46
N PRO A 85 -9.60 -8.30 11.53
CA PRO A 85 -9.43 -7.07 12.27
C PRO A 85 -9.49 -7.33 13.78
N ASN A 86 -8.98 -6.38 14.58
CA ASN A 86 -8.96 -6.50 16.04
C ASN A 86 -10.40 -6.70 16.59
N PRO A 87 -10.71 -7.81 17.29
CA PRO A 87 -12.04 -8.09 17.82
C PRO A 87 -12.56 -6.99 18.77
N ARG A 88 -11.68 -6.27 19.44
CA ARG A 88 -12.04 -5.14 20.31
C ARG A 88 -12.65 -3.96 19.54
N LEU A 89 -12.37 -3.84 18.23
CA LEU A 89 -12.90 -2.79 17.37
C LEU A 89 -14.19 -3.19 16.65
N VAL A 90 -14.37 -4.48 16.34
CA VAL A 90 -15.49 -4.99 15.53
C VAL A 90 -16.55 -5.77 16.33
N GLY A 91 -16.31 -6.02 17.61
CA GLY A 91 -17.24 -6.73 18.50
C GLY A 91 -17.29 -8.24 18.20
N LYS A 92 -18.48 -8.84 18.34
CA LYS A 92 -18.69 -10.31 18.19
C LYS A 92 -18.82 -10.80 16.74
N ARG A 93 -18.69 -9.92 15.74
CA ARG A 93 -18.83 -10.29 14.33
C ARG A 93 -17.51 -10.80 13.78
N ILE A 94 -17.57 -11.86 12.98
CA ILE A 94 -16.41 -12.42 12.30
C ILE A 94 -16.26 -11.70 10.97
N PHE A 95 -15.13 -11.03 10.78
CA PHE A 95 -14.76 -10.38 9.53
C PHE A 95 -13.41 -10.93 9.07
N GLU A 96 -13.30 -11.17 7.77
CA GLU A 96 -12.03 -11.46 7.11
C GLU A 96 -11.50 -10.20 6.43
N CYS A 97 -10.19 -10.02 6.49
CA CYS A 97 -9.43 -8.99 5.80
C CYS A 97 -8.98 -9.53 4.45
N GLU A 98 -9.40 -8.85 3.39
CA GLU A 98 -9.10 -9.26 2.03
C GLU A 98 -8.46 -8.12 1.25
N HIS A 99 -7.66 -8.49 0.25
CA HIS A 99 -7.03 -7.52 -0.64
C HIS A 99 -8.05 -7.01 -1.64
N LEU A 100 -8.18 -5.68 -1.74
CA LEU A 100 -8.93 -5.09 -2.83
C LEU A 100 -8.08 -5.13 -4.11
N ARG A 101 -8.60 -5.79 -5.15
CA ARG A 101 -7.89 -5.97 -6.41
C ARG A 101 -8.54 -5.12 -7.49
N TYR A 102 -7.71 -4.35 -8.20
CA TYR A 102 -8.12 -3.54 -9.33
C TYR A 102 -7.24 -3.88 -10.53
N GLN A 103 -7.83 -3.84 -11.73
CA GLN A 103 -7.08 -3.95 -12.97
C GLN A 103 -6.61 -2.55 -13.37
N VAL A 104 -5.33 -2.41 -13.66
CA VAL A 104 -4.73 -1.15 -14.11
C VAL A 104 -3.96 -1.38 -15.39
N ILE A 105 -4.16 -0.46 -16.34
CA ILE A 105 -3.48 -0.48 -17.62
C ILE A 105 -2.08 0.11 -17.44
N THR A 106 -1.08 -0.59 -17.95
CA THR A 106 0.33 -0.17 -17.89
C THR A 106 0.96 -0.27 -19.27
N LEU A 107 1.92 0.61 -19.58
CA LEU A 107 2.68 0.55 -20.84
C LEU A 107 4.03 -0.14 -20.61
N TYR A 108 4.47 -0.99 -21.53
CA TYR A 108 5.78 -1.65 -21.47
C TYR A 108 6.71 -1.12 -22.57
N LEU A 109 7.92 -0.75 -22.18
CA LEU A 109 8.99 -0.36 -23.09
C LEU A 109 9.59 -1.63 -23.71
N LEU A 110 9.18 -1.92 -24.95
CA LEU A 110 9.86 -2.94 -25.75
C LEU A 110 11.19 -2.35 -26.23
N GLN A 111 12.31 -2.90 -25.75
CA GLN A 111 13.61 -2.70 -26.41
C GLN A 111 13.52 -3.38 -27.78
N LYS A 112 13.08 -2.64 -28.81
CA LYS A 112 13.51 -3.00 -30.16
C LYS A 112 15.01 -2.78 -30.19
N LEU A 113 15.75 -3.88 -30.34
CA LEU A 113 17.12 -3.87 -30.83
C LEU A 113 17.11 -3.09 -32.14
N ILE A 114 17.43 -1.80 -32.08
CA ILE A 114 17.92 -1.05 -33.23
C ILE A 114 19.43 -1.22 -33.15
N PHE A 115 19.89 -2.36 -33.65
CA PHE A 115 21.23 -2.51 -34.22
C PHE A 115 21.08 -2.35 -35.74
#